data_AF-A0A2A5D902-F1
#
_entry.id   AF-A0A2A5D902-F1
#
_cell.length_a   1.000
_cell.length_b   1.000
_cell.length_c   1.000
_cell.angle_alpha   90.00
_cell.angle_beta   90.00
_cell.angle_gamma   90.00
#
_symmetry.space_group_name_H-M   'P 1'
#
loop_
_entity.id
_entity.type
_entity.pdbx_description
1 polymer ?
#
loop_
_entity_poly.entity_id
_entity_poly.type
_entity_poly.pdbx_seq_one_letter_code
_entity_poly.pdbx_strand_id
1 'polypeptide(L)'
;MKTLSPLFLTLGLLSLGACSSDSAPEIHFSDAESAMTQAEAATAANNTETAQAAYDFALQEGDAATKADALYGMLNLQLQNGLEDQAIDTFHRLSADFQDRLKSSDVIKFLQTADAQSLAQAGDTMLAYAADRFPELRAELVKLEKSFEDLRKNAPVDNVVKELGYPGD
;
A
#
# COMPACT_ATOMS: atom_id res chain seq x y z
N MET A 1 -21.75 -69.07 -30.00
CA MET A 1 -20.30 -69.31 -30.21
C MET A 1 -19.51 -68.30 -29.39
N LYS A 2 -18.52 -68.79 -28.61
CA LYS A 2 -17.46 -68.06 -27.86
C LYS A 2 -17.92 -67.17 -26.68
N THR A 3 -17.33 -67.12 -25.49
CA THR A 3 -16.47 -67.97 -24.63
C THR A 3 -16.18 -67.14 -23.36
N LEU A 4 -15.90 -67.81 -22.23
CA LEU A 4 -15.05 -67.38 -21.08
C LEU A 4 -15.62 -66.44 -19.97
N SER A 5 -15.79 -67.02 -18.77
CA SER A 5 -15.50 -66.43 -17.43
C SER A 5 -13.96 -66.38 -17.21
N PRO A 6 -13.35 -65.97 -16.05
CA PRO A 6 -13.82 -65.34 -14.79
C PRO A 6 -12.91 -64.16 -14.28
N LEU A 7 -13.25 -63.59 -13.11
CA LEU A 7 -12.40 -62.96 -12.05
C LEU A 7 -11.17 -62.11 -12.41
N PHE A 8 -11.13 -60.86 -11.90
CA PHE A 8 -9.94 -60.30 -11.22
C PHE A 8 -10.36 -59.32 -10.11
N LEU A 9 -10.00 -59.67 -8.86
CA LEU A 9 -9.80 -58.74 -7.74
C LEU A 9 -8.70 -57.72 -8.12
N THR A 10 -8.84 -56.46 -7.70
CA THR A 10 -7.79 -55.77 -6.91
C THR A 10 -8.27 -54.41 -6.40
N LEU A 11 -8.20 -54.29 -5.07
CA LEU A 11 -8.15 -53.08 -4.28
C LEU A 11 -6.99 -52.18 -4.76
N GLY A 12 -7.26 -50.90 -5.02
CA GLY A 12 -6.25 -49.89 -5.34
C GLY A 12 -6.56 -48.60 -4.59
N LEU A 13 -6.08 -48.53 -3.35
CA LEU A 13 -5.93 -47.30 -2.57
C LEU A 13 -5.01 -46.30 -3.28
N LEU A 14 -5.21 -45.02 -2.97
CA LEU A 14 -4.34 -43.85 -3.18
C LEU A 14 -4.53 -43.05 -4.47
N SER A 15 -5.33 -42.00 -4.35
CA SER A 15 -4.82 -40.64 -4.63
C SER A 15 -5.45 -39.65 -3.65
N LEU A 16 -4.72 -39.40 -2.56
CA LEU A 16 -4.71 -38.13 -1.85
C LEU A 16 -4.43 -37.01 -2.86
N GLY A 17 -5.14 -35.89 -2.75
CA GLY A 17 -4.84 -34.70 -3.54
C GLY A 17 -6.04 -33.89 -4.02
N ALA A 18 -7.18 -33.91 -3.31
CA ALA A 18 -8.14 -32.82 -3.43
C ALA A 18 -7.63 -31.62 -2.62
N CYS A 19 -6.58 -30.97 -3.11
CA CYS A 19 -6.37 -29.56 -2.80
C CYS A 19 -7.31 -28.80 -3.73
N SER A 20 -8.42 -28.34 -3.16
CA SER A 20 -9.26 -27.32 -3.77
C SER A 20 -8.37 -26.19 -4.26
N SER A 21 -8.28 -26.02 -5.57
CA SER A 21 -7.92 -24.75 -6.18
C SER A 21 -9.01 -23.75 -5.79
N ASP A 22 -8.78 -23.12 -4.64
CA ASP A 22 -9.54 -21.99 -4.13
C ASP A 22 -9.11 -20.80 -5.01
N SER A 23 -9.72 -20.72 -6.20
CA SER A 23 -9.51 -19.60 -7.10
C SER A 23 -10.14 -18.39 -6.44
N ALA A 24 -9.32 -17.58 -5.77
CA ALA A 24 -9.71 -16.23 -5.41
C ALA A 24 -10.27 -15.56 -6.68
N PRO A 25 -11.41 -14.86 -6.58
CA PRO A 25 -12.02 -14.24 -7.75
C PRO A 25 -11.02 -13.30 -8.42
N GLU A 26 -10.76 -13.51 -9.72
CA GLU A 26 -9.97 -12.55 -10.52
C GLU A 26 -10.70 -11.21 -10.53
N ILE A 27 -10.02 -10.16 -10.09
CA ILE A 27 -10.57 -8.81 -10.05
C ILE A 27 -10.46 -8.24 -11.47
N HIS A 28 -11.60 -8.01 -12.12
CA HIS A 28 -11.66 -7.44 -13.47
C HIS A 28 -12.21 -6.01 -13.44
N PHE A 29 -11.49 -5.07 -14.05
CA PHE A 29 -11.90 -3.68 -14.22
C PHE A 29 -12.26 -3.40 -15.67
N SER A 30 -13.36 -2.67 -15.92
CA SER A 30 -13.82 -2.38 -17.30
C SER A 30 -13.13 -1.17 -17.92
N ASP A 31 -12.83 -0.17 -17.09
CA ASP A 31 -12.20 1.10 -17.48
C ASP A 31 -11.64 1.80 -16.23
N ALA A 32 -10.78 2.80 -16.43
CA ALA A 32 -10.06 3.47 -15.35
C ALA A 32 -10.98 4.20 -14.35
N GLU A 33 -12.09 4.78 -14.80
CA GLU A 33 -13.04 5.49 -13.93
C GLU A 33 -13.84 4.52 -13.05
N SER A 34 -14.26 3.40 -13.63
CA SER A 34 -14.87 2.30 -12.88
C SER A 34 -13.90 1.70 -11.87
N ALA A 35 -12.60 1.61 -12.20
CA ALA A 35 -11.57 1.14 -11.29
C ALA A 35 -11.40 2.11 -10.13
N MET A 36 -11.35 3.43 -10.38
CA MET A 36 -11.32 4.44 -9.31
C MET A 36 -12.50 4.31 -8.35
N THR A 37 -13.72 4.15 -8.87
CA THR A 37 -14.92 3.95 -8.05
C THR A 37 -14.82 2.69 -7.18
N GLN A 38 -14.29 1.60 -7.74
CA GLN A 38 -14.05 0.36 -7.00
C GLN A 38 -12.93 0.50 -5.97
N ALA A 39 -11.88 1.27 -6.27
CA ALA A 39 -10.78 1.54 -5.36
C ALA A 39 -11.27 2.28 -4.11
N GLU A 40 -12.11 3.30 -4.29
CA GLU A 40 -12.73 4.05 -3.19
C GLU A 40 -13.67 3.17 -2.35
N ALA A 41 -14.51 2.36 -3.00
CA ALA A 41 -15.39 1.42 -2.31
C ALA A 41 -14.60 0.37 -1.51
N ALA A 42 -13.53 -0.17 -2.09
CA ALA A 42 -12.65 -1.13 -1.45
C ALA A 42 -11.89 -0.50 -0.27
N THR A 43 -11.42 0.74 -0.42
CA THR A 43 -10.80 1.51 0.67
C THR A 43 -11.77 1.69 1.83
N ALA A 44 -13.01 2.11 1.55
CA ALA A 44 -14.05 2.25 2.56
C ALA A 44 -14.41 0.93 3.26
N ALA A 45 -14.24 -0.20 2.55
CA ALA A 45 -14.43 -1.55 3.08
C ALA A 45 -13.18 -2.14 3.77
N ASN A 46 -12.06 -1.39 3.86
CA ASN A 46 -10.76 -1.87 4.33
C ASN A 46 -10.22 -3.09 3.54
N ASN A 47 -10.59 -3.20 2.27
CA ASN A 47 -10.05 -4.20 1.35
C ASN A 47 -8.86 -3.60 0.59
N THR A 48 -7.71 -3.55 1.26
CA THR A 48 -6.48 -2.91 0.75
C THR A 48 -5.99 -3.55 -0.55
N GLU A 49 -6.09 -4.87 -0.70
CA GLU A 49 -5.66 -5.59 -1.91
C GLU A 49 -6.48 -5.16 -3.14
N THR A 50 -7.81 -5.19 -3.02
CA THR A 50 -8.68 -4.75 -4.13
C THR A 50 -8.52 -3.25 -4.41
N ALA A 51 -8.35 -2.43 -3.37
CA ALA A 51 -8.11 -1.00 -3.55
C ALA A 51 -6.81 -0.72 -4.31
N GLN A 52 -5.71 -1.41 -3.94
CA GLN A 52 -4.42 -1.30 -4.63
C GLN A 52 -4.52 -1.74 -6.09
N ALA A 53 -5.08 -2.92 -6.36
CA ALA A 53 -5.25 -3.42 -7.72
C ALA A 53 -6.06 -2.46 -8.61
N ALA A 54 -7.08 -1.84 -8.05
CA ALA A 54 -7.93 -0.88 -8.75
C ALA A 54 -7.20 0.45 -9.03
N TYR A 55 -6.44 0.97 -8.06
CA TYR A 55 -5.58 2.14 -8.28
C TYR A 55 -4.49 1.86 -9.31
N ASP A 56 -3.84 0.70 -9.27
CA ASP A 56 -2.82 0.31 -10.25
C ASP A 56 -3.38 0.23 -11.67
N PHE A 57 -4.58 -0.32 -11.83
CA PHE A 57 -5.28 -0.34 -13.12
C PHE A 57 -5.56 1.09 -13.61
N ALA A 58 -6.08 1.96 -12.75
CA ALA A 58 -6.32 3.37 -13.09
C ALA A 58 -5.02 4.12 -13.44
N LEU A 59 -3.90 3.78 -12.81
CA LEU A 59 -2.58 4.34 -13.14
C LEU A 59 -2.07 3.90 -14.51
N GLN A 60 -2.40 2.69 -14.94
CA GLN A 60 -2.01 2.16 -16.24
C GLN A 60 -2.87 2.77 -17.36
N GLU A 61 -4.19 2.69 -17.22
CA GLU A 61 -5.15 2.93 -18.30
C GLU A 61 -5.81 4.33 -18.26
N GLY A 62 -5.69 5.05 -17.14
CA GLY A 62 -6.32 6.36 -16.96
C GLY A 62 -5.68 7.50 -17.76
N ASP A 63 -6.38 8.62 -17.86
CA ASP A 63 -5.77 9.85 -18.37
C ASP A 63 -4.92 10.54 -17.28
N ALA A 64 -4.29 11.67 -17.61
CA ALA A 64 -3.45 12.38 -16.64
C ALA A 64 -4.23 12.81 -15.38
N ALA A 65 -5.52 13.09 -15.50
CA ALA A 65 -6.33 13.46 -14.36
C ALA A 65 -6.60 12.23 -13.48
N THR A 66 -7.09 11.14 -14.06
CA THR A 66 -7.35 9.88 -13.36
C THR A 66 -6.08 9.32 -12.71
N LYS A 67 -4.93 9.39 -13.37
CA LYS A 67 -3.64 8.91 -12.83
C LYS A 67 -3.22 9.68 -11.58
N ALA A 68 -3.36 11.00 -11.57
CA ALA A 68 -3.01 11.79 -10.39
C ALA A 68 -3.97 11.51 -9.22
N ASP A 69 -5.26 11.35 -9.50
CA ASP A 69 -6.26 11.01 -8.48
C ASP A 69 -6.03 9.58 -7.94
N ALA A 70 -5.59 8.65 -8.79
CA ALA A 70 -5.18 7.32 -8.38
C ALA A 70 -3.93 7.33 -7.47
N LEU A 71 -2.90 8.12 -7.81
CA LEU A 71 -1.73 8.31 -6.94
C LEU A 71 -2.11 8.94 -5.60
N TYR A 72 -3.02 9.91 -5.59
CA TYR A 72 -3.54 10.52 -4.37
C TYR A 72 -4.23 9.47 -3.48
N GLY A 73 -5.16 8.71 -4.06
CA GLY A 73 -5.90 7.68 -3.35
C GLY A 73 -4.99 6.57 -2.81
N MET A 74 -4.06 6.10 -3.65
CA MET A 74 -3.07 5.09 -3.29
C MET A 74 -2.13 5.56 -2.16
N LEU A 75 -1.67 6.81 -2.20
CA LEU A 75 -0.86 7.38 -1.12
C LEU A 75 -1.63 7.40 0.21
N ASN A 76 -2.87 7.86 0.19
CA ASN A 76 -3.69 7.89 1.38
C ASN A 76 -3.93 6.48 1.95
N LEU A 77 -4.22 5.51 1.08
CA LEU A 77 -4.38 4.10 1.46
C LEU A 77 -3.10 3.56 2.11
N GLN A 78 -1.93 3.80 1.51
CA GLN A 78 -0.64 3.33 2.02
C GLN A 78 -0.30 3.95 3.38
N LEU A 79 -0.50 5.26 3.53
CA LEU A 79 -0.32 5.93 4.83
C LEU A 79 -1.24 5.33 5.90
N GLN A 80 -2.53 5.17 5.61
CA GLN A 80 -3.51 4.62 6.56
C GLN A 80 -3.22 3.17 6.98
N ASN A 81 -2.54 2.40 6.13
CA ASN A 81 -2.15 1.00 6.40
C ASN A 81 -0.72 0.86 6.93
N GLY A 82 -0.01 1.97 7.21
CA GLY A 82 1.35 1.94 7.74
C GLY A 82 2.42 1.48 6.73
N LEU A 83 2.13 1.56 5.43
CA LEU A 83 3.01 1.11 4.35
C LEU A 83 3.98 2.24 3.96
N GLU A 84 4.91 2.56 4.86
CA GLU A 84 5.76 3.76 4.80
C GLU A 84 6.57 3.91 3.50
N ASP A 85 7.35 2.89 3.12
CA ASP A 85 8.19 2.94 1.91
C ASP A 85 7.36 3.16 0.64
N GLN A 86 6.22 2.47 0.55
CA GLN A 86 5.31 2.57 -0.59
C GLN A 86 4.66 3.96 -0.65
N ALA A 87 4.29 4.53 0.51
CA ALA A 87 3.76 5.88 0.60
C ALA A 87 4.80 6.91 0.14
N ILE A 88 6.06 6.76 0.53
CA ILE A 88 7.16 7.64 0.07
C ILE A 88 7.30 7.58 -1.45
N ASP A 89 7.37 6.37 -2.02
CA ASP A 89 7.49 6.20 -3.48
C ASP A 89 6.31 6.80 -4.24
N THR A 90 5.09 6.57 -3.75
CA THR A 90 3.87 7.14 -4.36
C THR A 90 3.85 8.66 -4.24
N PHE A 91 4.27 9.22 -3.11
CA PHE A 91 4.37 10.66 -2.92
C PHE A 91 5.41 11.29 -3.84
N HIS A 92 6.56 10.66 -4.05
CA HIS A 92 7.56 11.11 -5.01
C HIS A 92 7.01 11.14 -6.44
N ARG A 93 6.29 10.10 -6.87
CA ARG A 93 5.63 10.08 -8.18
C ARG A 93 4.59 11.20 -8.31
N LEU A 94 3.75 11.36 -7.30
CA LEU A 94 2.70 12.39 -7.29
C LEU A 94 3.29 13.81 -7.34
N SER A 95 4.33 14.06 -6.54
CA SER A 95 5.00 15.36 -6.47
C SER A 95 5.93 15.66 -7.66
N ALA A 96 6.45 14.64 -8.36
CA ALA A 96 7.24 14.85 -9.57
C ALA A 96 6.34 15.08 -10.80
N ASP A 97 5.34 14.23 -10.99
CA ASP A 97 4.57 14.20 -12.23
C ASP A 97 3.33 15.11 -12.18
N PHE A 98 2.82 15.41 -10.99
CA PHE A 98 1.55 16.12 -10.78
C PHE A 98 1.62 17.20 -9.68
N GLN A 99 2.78 17.83 -9.51
CA GLN A 99 3.01 18.87 -8.49
C GLN A 99 1.92 19.97 -8.47
N ASP A 100 1.43 20.40 -9.63
CA ASP A 100 0.46 21.50 -9.76
C ASP A 100 -0.94 21.12 -9.24
N ARG A 101 -1.18 19.81 -9.06
CA ARG A 101 -2.41 19.29 -8.47
C ARG A 101 -2.33 19.11 -6.95
N LEU A 102 -1.12 19.08 -6.38
CA LEU A 102 -0.94 19.02 -4.93
C LEU A 102 -1.15 20.40 -4.32
N LYS A 103 -2.18 20.53 -3.48
CA LYS A 103 -2.42 21.76 -2.71
C LYS A 103 -1.81 21.64 -1.32
N SER A 104 -1.51 22.79 -0.71
CA SER A 104 -1.04 22.86 0.68
C SER A 104 -1.93 22.07 1.64
N SER A 105 -3.25 22.17 1.49
CA SER A 105 -4.23 21.42 2.30
C SER A 105 -4.11 19.91 2.19
N ASP A 106 -3.67 19.40 1.04
CA ASP A 106 -3.57 17.97 0.77
C ASP A 106 -2.31 17.41 1.43
N VAL A 107 -1.19 18.12 1.30
CA VAL A 107 0.06 17.76 1.96
C VAL A 107 -0.08 17.79 3.47
N ILE A 108 -0.80 18.76 4.04
CA ILE A 108 -1.12 18.79 5.48
C ILE A 108 -1.91 17.55 5.91
N LYS A 109 -2.91 17.10 5.13
CA LYS A 109 -3.67 15.88 5.45
C LYS A 109 -2.77 14.64 5.42
N PHE A 110 -1.88 14.53 4.44
CA PHE A 110 -0.94 13.42 4.38
C PHE A 110 0.00 13.42 5.58
N LEU A 111 0.54 14.58 5.95
CA LEU A 111 1.36 14.74 7.15
C LEU A 111 0.62 14.35 8.43
N GLN A 112 -0.62 14.78 8.60
CA GLN A 112 -1.43 14.40 9.76
C GLN A 112 -1.72 12.89 9.78
N THR A 113 -1.91 12.27 8.61
CA THR A 113 -2.12 10.82 8.50
C THR A 113 -0.85 10.06 8.83
N ALA A 114 0.31 10.49 8.32
CA ALA A 114 1.62 9.91 8.63
C ALA A 114 1.94 10.01 10.13
N ASP A 115 1.67 11.16 10.76
CA ASP A 115 1.85 11.37 12.20
C ASP A 115 0.96 10.41 13.01
N ALA A 116 -0.33 10.32 12.67
CA ALA A 116 -1.26 9.41 13.33
C ALA A 116 -0.87 7.93 13.21
N GLN A 117 -0.20 7.56 12.11
CA GLN A 117 0.28 6.21 11.84
C GLN A 117 1.74 5.99 12.28
N SER A 118 2.35 6.98 12.94
CA SER A 118 3.74 6.94 13.41
C SER A 118 4.78 6.70 12.30
N LEU A 119 4.53 7.20 11.08
CA LEU A 119 5.36 7.04 9.89
C LEU A 119 6.32 8.23 9.74
N ALA A 120 7.41 8.20 10.51
CA ALA A 120 8.31 9.34 10.62
C ALA A 120 9.06 9.70 9.32
N GLN A 121 9.48 8.71 8.54
CA GLN A 121 10.20 8.94 7.28
C GLN A 121 9.29 9.48 6.18
N ALA A 122 8.06 8.96 6.09
CA ALA A 122 7.05 9.53 5.20
C ALA A 122 6.72 10.97 5.60
N GLY A 123 6.56 11.21 6.91
CA GLY A 123 6.38 12.54 7.47
C GLY A 123 7.50 13.51 7.09
N ASP A 124 8.75 13.12 7.27
CA ASP A 124 9.93 13.93 6.93
C ASP A 124 9.98 14.28 5.43
N THR A 125 9.70 13.29 4.58
CA THR A 125 9.66 13.47 3.12
C THR A 125 8.63 14.53 2.72
N MET A 126 7.42 14.42 3.27
CA MET A 126 6.32 15.35 2.98
C MET A 126 6.54 16.72 3.62
N LEU A 127 7.20 16.79 4.79
CA LEU A 127 7.57 18.05 5.44
C LEU A 127 8.58 18.83 4.61
N ALA A 128 9.61 18.15 4.08
CA ALA A 128 10.60 18.76 3.21
C ALA A 128 9.95 19.36 1.97
N TYR A 129 9.05 18.60 1.33
CA TYR A 129 8.26 19.11 0.20
C TYR A 129 7.38 20.31 0.60
N ALA A 130 6.65 20.22 1.72
CA ALA A 130 5.77 21.30 2.17
C ALA A 130 6.54 22.59 2.51
N ALA A 131 7.70 22.48 3.13
CA ALA A 131 8.53 23.61 3.50
C ALA A 131 9.10 24.35 2.26
N ASP A 132 9.41 23.61 1.20
CA ASP A 132 9.89 24.19 -0.07
C ASP A 132 8.75 24.82 -0.87
N ARG A 133 7.62 24.11 -1.00
CA ARG A 133 6.53 24.51 -1.92
C ARG A 133 5.48 25.43 -1.31
N PHE A 134 5.29 25.36 0.01
CA PHE A 134 4.27 26.11 0.74
C PHE A 134 4.86 26.84 1.96
N PRO A 135 5.79 27.79 1.75
CA PRO A 135 6.47 28.49 2.84
C PRO A 135 5.52 29.24 3.79
N GLU A 136 4.31 29.58 3.34
CA GLU A 136 3.25 30.17 4.15
C GLU A 136 2.77 29.25 5.29
N LEU A 137 2.95 27.92 5.16
CA LEU A 137 2.54 26.94 6.17
C LEU A 137 3.56 26.77 7.31
N ARG A 138 4.69 27.50 7.28
CA ARG A 138 5.81 27.28 8.22
C ARG A 138 5.39 27.15 9.69
N ALA A 139 4.44 27.96 10.16
CA ALA A 139 3.97 27.90 11.54
C ALA A 139 3.25 26.57 11.87
N GLU A 140 2.47 26.03 10.92
CA GLU A 140 1.78 24.75 11.06
C GLU A 140 2.77 23.58 10.96
N LEU A 141 3.73 23.65 10.04
CA LEU A 141 4.75 22.62 9.83
C LEU A 141 5.65 22.42 11.06
N VAL A 142 5.98 23.48 11.82
CA VAL A 142 6.80 23.37 13.05
C VAL A 142 6.18 22.41 14.08
N LYS A 143 4.84 22.38 14.19
CA LYS A 143 4.16 21.47 15.13
C LYS A 143 4.32 20.01 14.68
N LEU A 144 4.15 19.76 13.38
CA LEU A 144 4.30 18.42 12.79
C LEU A 144 5.76 17.96 12.82
N GLU A 145 6.72 18.84 12.53
CA GLU A 145 8.16 18.58 12.61
C GLU A 145 8.57 18.09 14.00
N LYS A 146 8.07 18.77 15.05
CA LYS A 146 8.28 18.32 16.43
C LYS A 146 7.67 16.95 16.70
N SER A 147 6.47 16.69 16.19
CA SER A 147 5.82 15.38 16.36
C SER A 147 6.64 14.25 15.73
N PHE A 148 7.13 14.45 14.50
CA PHE A 148 8.00 13.47 13.83
C PHE A 148 9.38 13.36 14.48
N GLU A 149 9.93 14.43 15.07
CA GLU A 149 11.12 14.36 15.92
C GLU A 149 10.90 13.45 17.14
N ASP A 150 9.76 13.61 17.83
CA ASP A 150 9.40 12.78 18.98
C ASP A 150 9.15 11.32 18.57
N LEU A 151 8.53 11.06 17.41
CA LEU A 151 8.38 9.71 16.85
C LEU A 151 9.75 9.04 16.62
N ARG A 152 10.72 9.75 16.05
CA ARG A 152 12.09 9.21 15.84
C ARG A 152 12.80 8.89 17.14
N LYS A 153 12.66 9.74 18.17
CA LYS A 153 13.30 9.53 19.48
C LYS A 153 12.70 8.37 20.26
N ASN A 154 11.41 8.11 20.06
CA ASN A 154 10.65 7.10 20.78
C ASN A 154 10.38 5.84 19.95
N ALA A 155 10.87 5.77 18.72
CA ALA A 155 10.78 4.57 17.90
C ALA A 155 11.37 3.38 18.67
N PRO A 156 10.65 2.24 18.76
CA PRO A 156 11.18 1.07 19.43
C PRO A 156 12.53 0.70 18.83
N VAL A 157 13.55 0.61 19.69
CA VAL A 157 14.90 0.19 19.33
C VAL A 157 14.90 -1.32 19.10
N ASP A 158 14.14 -1.80 18.11
CA ASP A 158 14.15 -3.21 17.76
C ASP A 158 15.31 -3.49 16.79
N ASN A 159 16.35 -4.09 17.38
CA ASN A 159 17.43 -4.90 16.77
C ASN A 159 18.81 -4.27 16.49
N VAL A 160 19.37 -3.47 17.41
CA VAL A 160 20.84 -3.26 17.45
C VAL A 160 21.58 -4.33 18.30
N VAL A 161 20.88 -5.29 18.93
CA VAL A 161 21.52 -6.29 19.83
C VAL A 161 21.20 -7.74 19.48
N LYS A 162 21.23 -8.11 18.20
CA LYS A 162 21.35 -9.54 17.80
C LYS A 162 22.41 -9.87 16.76
N GLU A 163 23.12 -8.87 16.21
CA GLU A 163 24.22 -9.10 15.26
C GLU A 163 25.56 -8.45 15.66
N LEU A 164 25.69 -7.93 16.87
CA LEU A 164 27.04 -7.79 17.45
C LEU A 164 27.35 -9.11 18.12
N GLY A 165 27.86 -10.05 17.31
CA GLY A 165 28.45 -11.30 17.76
C GLY A 165 29.41 -11.01 18.90
N TYR A 166 28.93 -11.21 20.13
CA TYR A 166 29.75 -11.30 21.31
C TYR A 166 30.26 -12.75 21.30
N PRO A 167 31.54 -13.01 20.96
CA PRO A 167 32.11 -14.30 21.28
C PRO A 167 32.19 -14.33 22.81
N GLY A 168 31.24 -15.04 23.43
CA GLY A 168 31.33 -15.36 24.84
C GLY A 168 32.62 -16.14 25.09
N ASP A 169 33.34 -15.72 26.12
CA ASP A 169 34.53 -16.36 26.72
C ASP A 169 34.46 -17.89 26.81
#